data_AF-A0A1Q6H028-F1
#
_entry.id   AF-A0A1Q6H028-F1
#
_cell.length_a   1.000
_cell.length_b   1.000
_cell.length_c   1.000
_cell.angle_alpha   90.00
_cell.angle_beta   90.00
_cell.angle_gamma   90.00
#
_symmetry.space_group_name_H-M   'P 1'
#
loop_
_entity.id
_entity.type
_entity.pdbx_description
1 polymer ?
#
loop_
_entity_poly.entity_id
_entity_poly.type
_entity_poly.pdbx_seq_one_letter_code
_entity_poly.pdbx_strand_id
1 'polypeptide(L)'
;MIKKISRYSLQQIFIESLEGCNSFQIINGLNPFHLTLNGKECYIYIKNLSPAYFSNPDIWRVQLPRREDFEVIKNSAIDFILLGYDSENKVYTTWHPKWTKQRLNKGESVSFYSRLSLQEEAASTQSIKRLSLNNDGEVIAFPREQLEFILSNLKIFFQDESDYVAIGSKRRPEANEAYKTFADPKNIAAFAKSMANDGNSSATIANYCHILRSLLNDGYITRYRKLFLSYNNLNEYHNVVSEFCSQPEISDRNEQWHNATNTALNAYITFLSKGQSDVLHNHGADDSPQDAIDSPQNQLDPPSQNPGDKDEDSSDIDWEAPYTNSAGKLTKIANPVLIDKLRPFLDCEYVSPVRAYNEIEDFYGDRYSKMNMGDWMQLFKAINWAAPYVQLSHEASTQAEVAKTRSKTELLRVEYPDGRVIQHPKAIDTFTEVIEDNYPDLIHELNILHANVNLVTKERSEQYASAQKEIANGWLVFTNINTRRKREDLLKISEELGLGLKVDLVSIVTGEIITPSNEPSTSARQKIKVTFPDGRVIQPHKVLESLVEVVKYAGPERVRDLNIIVCADNLVLKTPKPRYIKPCKPVGNGWFVNTCSDTPTKYEQIKKISTDLGLDLQVEII
;
A
#
# COMPACT_ATOMS: atom_id res chain seq x y z
N MET A 1 22.11 -10.12 29.92
CA MET A 1 21.50 -8.77 29.98
C MET A 1 22.64 -7.79 29.70
N ILE A 2 22.64 -7.12 28.54
CA ILE A 2 23.71 -6.17 28.18
C ILE A 2 23.72 -5.04 29.21
N LYS A 3 24.89 -4.75 29.78
CA LYS A 3 25.04 -3.77 30.84
C LYS A 3 24.87 -2.36 30.25
N LYS A 4 23.69 -1.76 30.42
CA LYS A 4 23.41 -0.41 29.93
C LYS A 4 24.36 0.59 30.60
N ILE A 5 25.18 1.27 29.80
CA ILE A 5 26.06 2.33 30.26
C ILE A 5 25.25 3.62 30.43
N SER A 6 25.50 4.34 31.52
CA SER A 6 24.84 5.62 31.78
C SER A 6 25.23 6.67 30.73
N ARG A 7 24.37 7.67 30.48
CA ARG A 7 24.70 8.78 29.56
C ARG A 7 25.98 9.53 29.95
N TYR A 8 26.25 9.66 31.26
CA TYR A 8 27.48 10.29 31.76
C TYR A 8 28.70 9.45 31.39
N SER A 9 28.63 8.15 31.66
CA SER A 9 29.70 7.22 31.33
C SER A 9 29.94 7.12 29.82
N LEU A 10 28.88 7.18 28.99
CA LEU A 10 29.03 7.24 27.52
C LEU A 10 29.76 8.50 27.06
N GLN A 11 29.43 9.67 27.62
CA GLN A 11 30.15 10.91 27.31
C GLN A 11 31.61 10.81 27.76
N GLN A 12 31.88 10.23 28.93
CA GLN A 12 33.25 10.05 29.42
C GLN A 12 34.07 9.14 28.50
N ILE A 13 33.49 8.00 28.09
CA ILE A 13 34.12 7.08 27.12
C ILE A 13 34.43 7.80 25.80
N PHE A 14 33.54 8.69 25.35
CA PHE A 14 33.78 9.51 24.16
C PHE A 14 34.92 10.52 24.37
N ILE A 15 34.95 11.22 25.50
CA ILE A 15 36.02 12.19 25.82
C ILE A 15 37.38 11.50 25.87
N GLU A 16 37.47 10.39 26.59
CA GLU A 16 38.67 9.56 26.70
C GLU A 16 39.18 9.10 25.32
N SER A 17 38.29 8.84 24.36
CA SER A 17 38.67 8.50 22.97
C SER A 17 39.33 9.65 22.21
N LEU A 18 39.22 10.88 22.70
CA LEU A 18 39.75 12.10 22.08
C LEU A 18 40.77 12.82 22.97
N GLU A 19 41.22 12.22 24.08
CA GLU A 19 42.15 12.85 25.03
C GLU A 19 43.48 13.31 24.39
N GLY A 20 43.93 12.64 23.32
CA GLY A 20 45.12 13.02 22.56
C GLY A 20 44.90 14.11 21.51
N CYS A 21 43.66 14.54 21.28
CA CYS A 21 43.30 15.46 20.21
C CYS A 21 43.25 16.90 20.72
N ASN A 22 44.29 17.69 20.43
CA ASN A 22 44.40 19.09 20.89
C ASN A 22 43.34 20.03 20.30
N SER A 23 42.66 19.63 19.22
CA SER A 23 41.63 20.43 18.55
C SER A 23 40.21 20.13 19.03
N PHE A 24 40.06 19.21 19.99
CA PHE A 24 38.79 18.81 20.58
C PHE A 24 38.46 19.65 21.83
N GLN A 25 37.24 20.18 21.89
CA GLN A 25 36.73 20.85 23.08
C GLN A 25 35.22 20.67 23.21
N ILE A 26 34.73 20.28 24.39
CA ILE A 26 33.29 20.33 24.70
C ILE A 26 32.90 21.77 25.03
N ILE A 27 31.87 22.26 24.33
CA ILE A 27 31.31 23.59 24.53
C ILE A 27 30.26 23.54 25.65
N ASN A 28 29.27 22.66 25.55
CA ASN A 28 28.23 22.46 26.57
C ASN A 28 27.44 21.16 26.36
N GLY A 29 26.54 20.86 27.30
CA GLY A 29 25.60 19.74 27.21
C GLY A 29 26.17 18.40 27.68
N LEU A 30 25.26 17.44 27.87
CA LEU A 30 25.58 16.09 28.36
C LEU A 30 25.26 15.03 27.31
N ASN A 31 24.04 15.05 26.76
CA ASN A 31 23.58 14.17 25.68
C ASN A 31 22.20 14.66 25.18
N PRO A 32 22.11 15.33 24.01
CA PRO A 32 23.23 15.67 23.14
C PRO A 32 24.21 16.64 23.80
N PHE A 33 25.46 16.62 23.36
CA PHE A 33 26.48 17.59 23.78
C PHE A 33 27.10 18.26 22.56
N HIS A 34 27.40 19.55 22.72
CA HIS A 34 27.97 20.41 21.70
C HIS A 34 29.48 20.47 21.87
N LEU A 35 30.22 20.28 20.78
CA LEU A 35 31.67 20.29 20.79
C LEU A 35 32.24 20.99 19.56
N THR A 36 33.51 21.37 19.64
CA THR A 36 34.32 21.74 18.48
C THR A 36 35.39 20.66 18.26
N LEU A 37 35.63 20.31 17.00
CA LEU A 37 36.71 19.41 16.58
C LEU A 37 37.32 19.98 15.31
N ASN A 38 38.64 20.22 15.29
CA ASN A 38 39.33 20.83 14.15
C ASN A 38 38.70 22.17 13.69
N GLY A 39 38.20 22.96 14.65
CA GLY A 39 37.54 24.25 14.40
C GLY A 39 36.14 24.15 13.80
N LYS A 40 35.57 22.94 13.71
CA LYS A 40 34.18 22.71 13.28
C LYS A 40 33.32 22.33 14.47
N GLU A 41 32.18 22.99 14.61
CA GLU A 41 31.19 22.68 15.62
C GLU A 41 30.31 21.50 15.19
N CYS A 42 29.98 20.62 16.13
CA CYS A 42 28.98 19.58 15.93
C CYS A 42 28.27 19.19 17.23
N TYR A 43 27.04 18.70 17.10
CA TYR A 43 26.29 18.06 18.18
C TYR A 43 26.47 16.55 18.10
N ILE A 44 26.86 15.94 19.21
CA ILE A 44 26.93 14.49 19.36
C ILE A 44 25.78 14.01 20.25
N TYR A 45 25.08 12.98 19.79
CA TYR A 45 24.16 12.21 20.63
C TYR A 45 24.60 10.75 20.67
N ILE A 46 24.87 10.22 21.86
CA ILE A 46 25.35 8.83 22.04
C ILE A 46 24.34 8.02 22.81
N LYS A 47 24.04 6.81 22.35
CA LYS A 47 23.21 5.87 23.11
C LYS A 47 23.80 4.46 23.03
N ASN A 48 23.51 3.64 24.03
CA ASN A 48 23.82 2.22 23.95
C ASN A 48 23.11 1.61 22.73
N LEU A 49 23.84 0.83 21.96
CA LEU A 49 23.22 -0.14 21.07
C LEU A 49 22.58 -1.25 21.91
N SER A 50 21.47 -1.77 21.43
CA SER A 50 20.79 -2.89 22.05
C SER A 50 20.11 -3.76 20.99
N PRO A 51 19.90 -5.05 21.27
CA PRO A 51 19.06 -5.91 20.45
C PRO A 51 17.72 -5.24 20.20
N ALA A 52 17.23 -5.33 18.96
CA ALA A 52 15.91 -4.84 18.60
C ALA A 52 14.80 -5.82 19.00
N TYR A 53 15.14 -6.95 19.63
CA TYR A 53 14.24 -8.00 20.12
C TYR A 53 13.40 -8.68 19.02
N PHE A 54 13.92 -8.68 17.79
CA PHE A 54 13.39 -9.48 16.70
C PHE A 54 13.75 -10.97 16.85
N SER A 55 13.15 -11.82 16.01
CA SER A 55 13.55 -13.22 15.86
C SER A 55 15.02 -13.37 15.53
N ASN A 56 15.55 -12.51 14.65
CA ASN A 56 16.96 -12.46 14.35
C ASN A 56 17.74 -11.66 15.42
N PRO A 57 18.60 -12.34 16.23
CA PRO A 57 19.35 -11.71 17.30
C PRO A 57 20.46 -10.76 16.80
N ASP A 58 20.80 -10.85 15.51
CA ASP A 58 21.81 -9.99 14.87
C ASP A 58 21.31 -8.54 14.74
N ILE A 59 20.01 -8.29 14.82
CA ILE A 59 19.46 -6.97 14.57
C ILE A 59 19.53 -6.12 15.83
N TRP A 60 20.43 -5.14 15.81
CA TRP A 60 20.63 -4.18 16.88
C TRP A 60 20.17 -2.79 16.45
N ARG A 61 19.88 -1.91 17.42
CA ARG A 61 19.45 -0.55 17.13
C ARG A 61 19.85 0.45 18.20
N VAL A 62 19.90 1.71 17.79
CA VAL A 62 19.74 2.87 18.66
C VAL A 62 18.34 3.44 18.48
N GLN A 63 17.74 3.90 19.58
CA GLN A 63 16.46 4.59 19.56
C GLN A 63 16.64 6.05 19.97
N LEU A 64 16.23 6.98 19.11
CA LEU A 64 16.35 8.42 19.27
C LEU A 64 15.00 8.99 19.77
N PRO A 65 14.84 9.26 21.08
CA PRO A 65 13.57 9.70 21.63
C PRO A 65 13.24 11.14 21.22
N ARG A 66 11.97 11.53 21.30
CA ARG A 66 11.57 12.93 21.18
C ARG A 66 12.13 13.77 22.35
N ARG A 67 12.66 14.95 22.05
CA ARG A 67 13.22 15.88 23.05
C ARG A 67 13.05 17.34 22.61
N GLU A 68 12.94 18.24 23.58
CA GLU A 68 12.81 19.69 23.31
C GLU A 68 14.08 20.28 22.70
N ASP A 69 15.26 19.87 23.19
CA ASP A 69 16.57 20.34 22.71
C ASP A 69 16.83 19.97 21.24
N PHE A 70 16.23 18.90 20.74
CA PHE A 70 16.36 18.47 19.35
C PHE A 70 15.73 19.43 18.34
N GLU A 71 14.73 20.24 18.72
CA GLU A 71 14.13 21.18 17.78
C GLU A 71 15.08 22.35 17.46
N VAL A 72 15.82 22.82 18.47
CA VAL A 72 16.86 23.84 18.29
C VAL A 72 17.99 23.30 17.43
N ILE A 73 18.45 22.07 17.71
CA ILE A 73 19.54 21.43 16.95
C ILE A 73 19.15 21.21 15.49
N LYS A 74 17.94 20.70 15.25
CA LYS A 74 17.41 20.41 13.92
C LYS A 74 17.38 21.65 13.02
N ASN A 75 17.03 22.80 13.58
CA ASN A 75 16.94 24.08 12.87
C ASN A 75 18.28 24.84 12.80
N SER A 76 19.31 24.39 13.51
CA SER A 76 20.66 24.98 13.45
C SER A 76 21.40 24.58 12.16
N ALA A 77 22.44 25.32 11.77
CA ALA A 77 23.34 24.92 10.68
C ALA A 77 24.40 23.88 11.12
N ILE A 78 24.51 23.60 12.42
CA ILE A 78 25.55 22.77 13.02
C ILE A 78 25.25 21.28 12.78
N ASP A 79 26.25 20.49 12.43
CA ASP A 79 26.08 19.06 12.16
C ASP A 79 25.57 18.31 13.39
N PHE A 80 24.72 17.30 13.17
CA PHE A 80 24.23 16.41 14.22
C PHE A 80 24.65 14.98 13.91
N ILE A 81 25.39 14.37 14.82
CA ILE A 81 25.99 13.04 14.65
C ILE A 81 25.42 12.12 15.74
N LEU A 82 24.77 11.05 15.30
CA LEU A 82 24.26 9.99 16.15
C LEU A 82 25.30 8.87 16.26
N LEU A 83 25.63 8.49 17.49
CA LEU A 83 26.49 7.36 17.80
C LEU A 83 25.74 6.29 18.59
N GLY A 84 25.80 5.06 18.12
CA GLY A 84 25.44 3.87 18.88
C GLY A 84 26.68 3.20 19.45
N TYR A 85 26.75 3.01 20.76
CA TYR A 85 27.89 2.37 21.40
C TYR A 85 27.59 0.94 21.81
N ASP A 86 28.43 0.00 21.35
CA ASP A 86 28.48 -1.36 21.85
C ASP A 86 29.63 -1.47 22.85
N SER A 87 29.26 -1.64 24.13
CA SER A 87 30.23 -1.73 25.22
C SER A 87 30.99 -3.05 25.28
N GLU A 88 30.42 -4.13 24.74
CA GLU A 88 31.04 -5.46 24.78
C GLU A 88 32.15 -5.52 23.73
N ASN A 89 31.84 -5.10 22.51
CA ASN A 89 32.80 -5.05 21.40
C ASN A 89 33.66 -3.77 21.38
N LYS A 90 33.34 -2.77 22.21
CA LYS A 90 34.00 -1.45 22.28
C LYS A 90 34.04 -0.74 20.92
N VAL A 91 32.95 -0.82 20.18
CA VAL A 91 32.80 -0.17 18.88
C VAL A 91 31.70 0.87 18.91
N TYR A 92 31.82 1.87 18.05
CA TYR A 92 30.73 2.77 17.71
C TYR A 92 30.08 2.35 16.40
N THR A 93 28.81 2.70 16.28
CA THR A 93 28.09 2.74 15.01
C THR A 93 27.62 4.16 14.75
N THR A 94 27.62 4.57 13.49
CA THR A 94 27.06 5.86 13.08
C THR A 94 26.32 5.73 11.76
N TRP A 95 25.45 6.70 11.51
CA TRP A 95 24.62 6.80 10.33
C TRP A 95 24.82 8.17 9.69
N HIS A 96 24.28 8.35 8.50
CA HIS A 96 24.39 9.60 7.76
C HIS A 96 23.93 10.81 8.61
N PRO A 97 24.80 11.81 8.89
CA PRO A 97 24.49 12.93 9.79
C PRO A 97 23.29 13.76 9.34
N LYS A 98 23.26 14.17 8.06
CA LYS A 98 22.15 14.93 7.46
C LYS A 98 20.80 14.20 7.60
N TRP A 99 20.75 12.92 7.22
CA TRP A 99 19.54 12.11 7.29
C TRP A 99 19.08 11.86 8.72
N THR A 100 20.02 11.65 9.63
CA THR A 100 19.72 11.49 11.05
C THR A 100 19.11 12.77 11.62
N LYS A 101 19.70 13.93 11.30
CA LYS A 101 19.22 15.24 11.73
C LYS A 101 17.80 15.54 11.25
N GLN A 102 17.48 15.19 9.99
CA GLN A 102 16.12 15.34 9.44
C GLN A 102 15.06 14.53 10.21
N ARG A 103 15.49 13.44 10.86
CA ARG A 103 14.62 12.54 11.62
C ARG A 103 14.47 12.92 13.09
N LEU A 104 15.11 14.00 13.55
CA LEU A 104 14.92 14.53 14.90
C LEU A 104 13.45 14.93 15.13
N ASN A 105 12.91 14.50 16.28
CA ASN A 105 11.53 14.73 16.72
C ASN A 105 10.45 14.27 15.74
N LYS A 106 10.77 13.36 14.80
CA LYS A 106 9.78 12.82 13.87
C LYS A 106 8.84 11.83 14.59
N GLY A 107 9.37 10.83 15.26
CA GLY A 107 8.57 9.93 16.10
C GLY A 107 8.74 10.22 17.59
N GLU A 108 7.93 9.57 18.42
CA GLU A 108 8.16 9.50 19.87
C GLU A 108 9.51 8.85 20.19
N SER A 109 9.93 7.88 19.37
CA SER A 109 11.24 7.25 19.45
C SER A 109 11.65 6.66 18.11
N VAL A 110 12.58 7.31 17.40
CA VAL A 110 13.01 6.92 16.06
C VAL A 110 14.10 5.85 16.12
N SER A 111 13.92 4.70 15.45
CA SER A 111 14.94 3.65 15.42
C SER A 111 15.96 3.83 14.29
N PHE A 112 17.23 3.58 14.62
CA PHE A 112 18.36 3.49 13.71
C PHE A 112 19.03 2.12 13.88
N TYR A 113 19.06 1.34 12.81
CA TYR A 113 19.42 -0.07 12.87
C TYR A 113 20.89 -0.31 12.52
N SER A 114 21.46 -1.33 13.17
CA SER A 114 22.79 -1.89 12.95
C SER A 114 22.68 -3.43 12.92
N ARG A 115 23.81 -4.11 12.74
CA ARG A 115 23.97 -5.54 13.00
C ARG A 115 25.03 -5.80 14.06
N LEU A 116 24.83 -6.84 14.88
CA LEU A 116 25.82 -7.31 15.86
C LEU A 116 27.04 -7.89 15.13
N SER A 117 26.81 -8.68 14.09
CA SER A 117 27.82 -9.24 13.20
C SER A 117 28.75 -8.15 12.63
N LEU A 118 28.18 -7.01 12.23
CA LEU A 118 28.95 -5.85 11.77
C LEU A 118 29.82 -5.24 12.89
N GLN A 119 29.28 -5.18 14.11
CA GLN A 119 29.98 -4.66 15.29
C GLN A 119 31.14 -5.59 15.71
N GLU A 120 30.89 -6.89 15.75
CA GLU A 120 31.89 -7.94 16.01
C GLU A 120 32.98 -7.97 14.93
N GLU A 121 32.61 -7.79 13.65
CA GLU A 121 33.57 -7.73 12.56
C GLU A 121 34.48 -6.50 12.68
N ALA A 122 33.91 -5.32 12.96
CA ALA A 122 34.69 -4.10 13.18
C ALA A 122 35.64 -4.25 14.38
N ALA A 123 35.18 -4.86 15.47
CA ALA A 123 35.99 -5.11 16.65
C ALA A 123 37.11 -6.13 16.42
N SER A 124 36.81 -7.26 15.80
CA SER A 124 37.80 -8.32 15.56
C SER A 124 38.86 -7.91 14.54
N THR A 125 38.48 -7.16 13.50
CA THR A 125 39.40 -6.69 12.45
C THR A 125 40.08 -5.37 12.78
N GLN A 126 39.64 -4.69 13.85
CA GLN A 126 40.11 -3.34 14.21
C GLN A 126 40.03 -2.35 13.04
N SER A 127 38.97 -2.46 12.23
CA SER A 127 38.80 -1.68 10.99
C SER A 127 37.36 -1.18 10.81
N ILE A 128 37.21 -0.15 9.98
CA ILE A 128 35.90 0.42 9.64
C ILE A 128 35.13 -0.58 8.78
N LYS A 129 33.92 -0.90 9.21
CA LYS A 129 32.99 -1.76 8.47
C LYS A 129 31.73 -0.99 8.11
N ARG A 130 31.16 -1.32 6.98
CA ARG A 130 30.03 -0.61 6.37
C ARG A 130 28.98 -1.63 5.95
N LEU A 131 27.73 -1.31 6.22
CA LEU A 131 26.59 -2.11 5.81
C LEU A 131 25.53 -1.20 5.19
N SER A 132 25.15 -1.52 3.95
CA SER A 132 23.96 -0.96 3.34
C SER A 132 22.72 -1.63 3.93
N LEU A 133 21.76 -0.80 4.34
CA LEU A 133 20.45 -1.20 4.84
C LEU A 133 19.44 -1.17 3.69
N ASN A 134 18.35 -1.93 3.82
CA ASN A 134 17.37 -2.10 2.73
C ASN A 134 16.55 -0.84 2.39
N ASN A 135 16.61 0.18 3.24
CA ASN A 135 15.98 1.49 3.03
C ASN A 135 16.92 2.51 2.36
N ASP A 136 17.97 2.04 1.69
CA ASP A 136 19.13 2.80 1.19
C ASP A 136 19.94 3.55 2.25
N GLY A 137 19.58 3.37 3.52
CA GLY A 137 20.37 3.77 4.67
C GLY A 137 21.72 3.06 4.68
N GLU A 138 22.68 3.68 5.33
CA GLU A 138 23.97 3.07 5.58
C GLU A 138 24.30 3.19 7.07
N VAL A 139 24.90 2.14 7.60
CA VAL A 139 25.49 2.14 8.93
C VAL A 139 26.96 1.79 8.82
N ILE A 140 27.78 2.55 9.56
CA ILE A 140 29.21 2.31 9.68
C ILE A 140 29.48 1.87 11.11
N ALA A 141 30.20 0.77 11.29
CA ALA A 141 30.73 0.33 12.58
C ALA A 141 32.25 0.53 12.60
N PHE A 142 32.81 1.00 13.71
CA PHE A 142 34.24 1.26 13.82
C PHE A 142 34.74 1.13 15.27
N PRO A 143 36.00 0.71 15.48
CA PRO A 143 36.62 0.68 16.80
C PRO A 143 36.61 2.04 17.48
N ARG A 144 36.46 2.04 18.80
CA ARG A 144 36.47 3.25 19.65
C ARG A 144 37.65 4.17 19.35
N GLU A 145 38.80 3.60 19.05
CA GLU A 145 40.09 4.27 18.81
C GLU A 145 40.09 5.06 17.49
N GLN A 146 39.17 4.77 16.57
CA GLN A 146 39.06 5.45 15.27
C GLN A 146 38.09 6.64 15.30
N LEU A 147 37.56 6.99 16.47
CA LEU A 147 36.56 8.05 16.62
C LEU A 147 37.02 9.40 16.05
N GLU A 148 38.23 9.84 16.37
CA GLU A 148 38.78 11.10 15.86
C GLU A 148 38.83 11.10 14.32
N PHE A 149 39.32 10.00 13.74
CA PHE A 149 39.44 9.84 12.29
C PHE A 149 38.07 9.87 11.61
N ILE A 150 37.08 9.15 12.15
CA ILE A 150 35.71 9.16 11.62
C ILE A 150 35.12 10.57 11.67
N LEU A 151 35.13 11.22 12.83
CA LEU A 151 34.52 12.54 13.02
C LEU A 151 35.18 13.61 12.13
N SER A 152 36.50 13.53 11.95
CA SER A 152 37.24 14.46 11.08
C SER A 152 36.97 14.24 9.59
N ASN A 153 36.57 13.03 9.20
CA ASN A 153 36.42 12.60 7.81
C ASN A 153 34.99 12.15 7.46
N LEU A 154 33.98 12.58 8.23
CA LEU A 154 32.58 12.16 8.02
C LEU A 154 32.12 12.35 6.58
N LYS A 155 32.51 13.43 5.91
CA LYS A 155 32.17 13.71 4.50
C LYS A 155 32.77 12.72 3.50
N ILE A 156 33.90 12.09 3.83
CA ILE A 156 34.50 11.04 2.99
C ILE A 156 33.63 9.79 3.06
N PHE A 157 33.09 9.49 4.24
CA PHE A 157 32.24 8.32 4.46
C PHE A 157 30.80 8.54 3.99
N PHE A 158 30.28 9.76 4.15
CA PHE A 158 28.93 10.15 3.77
C PHE A 158 29.02 11.32 2.78
N GLN A 159 29.18 10.98 1.50
CA GLN A 159 29.33 11.95 0.42
C GLN A 159 27.97 12.47 -0.09
N ASP A 160 26.88 11.79 0.27
CA ASP A 160 25.54 12.09 -0.21
C ASP A 160 24.92 13.26 0.55
N GLU A 161 25.07 14.46 0.01
CA GLU A 161 24.44 15.66 0.58
C GLU A 161 22.94 15.78 0.21
N SER A 162 22.32 14.76 -0.38
CA SER A 162 20.87 14.78 -0.66
C SER A 162 20.02 14.58 0.59
N ASP A 163 18.75 14.97 0.51
CA ASP A 163 17.80 14.72 1.59
C ASP A 163 17.47 13.23 1.69
N TYR A 164 17.23 12.73 2.90
CA TYR A 164 16.89 11.32 3.09
C TYR A 164 15.56 10.98 2.41
N VAL A 165 15.64 10.13 1.39
CA VAL A 165 14.51 9.59 0.63
C VAL A 165 14.64 8.06 0.66
N ALA A 166 13.78 7.38 1.44
CA ALA A 166 13.67 5.94 1.32
C ALA A 166 13.34 5.57 -0.13
N ILE A 167 13.93 4.50 -0.69
CA ILE A 167 13.60 4.04 -2.05
C ILE A 167 12.08 3.91 -2.19
N GLY A 168 11.50 4.51 -3.24
CA GLY A 168 10.03 4.54 -3.46
C GLY A 168 9.32 5.73 -2.82
N SER A 169 10.01 6.49 -1.97
CA SER A 169 9.43 7.65 -1.29
C SER A 169 9.12 8.78 -2.26
N LYS A 170 7.84 9.18 -2.30
CA LYS A 170 7.30 10.34 -3.04
C LYS A 170 7.76 11.71 -2.49
N ARG A 171 8.88 11.79 -1.76
CA ARG A 171 9.44 13.05 -1.22
C ARG A 171 10.17 13.90 -2.26
N ARG A 172 10.70 13.28 -3.33
CA ARG A 172 11.26 13.97 -4.51
C ARG A 172 10.53 13.49 -5.76
N PRO A 173 9.26 13.86 -5.96
CA PRO A 173 8.49 13.40 -7.12
C PRO A 173 9.21 13.75 -8.44
N GLU A 174 9.93 14.87 -8.49
CA GLU A 174 10.72 15.30 -9.64
C GLU A 174 11.88 14.33 -9.92
N ALA A 175 12.70 14.00 -8.91
CA ALA A 175 13.80 13.05 -9.05
C ALA A 175 13.31 11.64 -9.45
N ASN A 176 12.19 11.19 -8.86
CA ASN A 176 11.60 9.90 -9.17
C ASN A 176 11.04 9.85 -10.60
N GLU A 177 10.34 10.90 -11.06
CA GLU A 177 9.82 10.96 -12.43
C GLU A 177 10.96 11.15 -13.45
N ALA A 178 12.01 11.91 -13.13
CA ALA A 178 13.21 12.00 -13.96
C ALA A 178 13.89 10.63 -14.11
N TYR A 179 14.11 9.92 -13.00
CA TYR A 179 14.69 8.58 -13.02
C TYR A 179 13.81 7.57 -13.76
N LYS A 180 12.50 7.59 -13.54
CA LYS A 180 11.54 6.72 -14.23
C LYS A 180 11.51 7.00 -15.74
N THR A 181 11.56 8.26 -16.15
CA THR A 181 11.66 8.66 -17.56
C THR A 181 12.97 8.17 -18.17
N PHE A 182 14.09 8.38 -17.49
CA PHE A 182 15.39 7.90 -17.93
C PHE A 182 15.45 6.38 -18.07
N ALA A 183 14.87 5.67 -17.10
CA ALA A 183 14.92 4.21 -17.01
C ALA A 183 13.84 3.48 -17.83
N ASP A 184 12.90 4.18 -18.47
CA ASP A 184 11.85 3.54 -19.28
C ASP A 184 12.40 3.05 -20.64
N PRO A 185 12.46 1.74 -20.91
CA PRO A 185 12.99 1.19 -22.16
C PRO A 185 12.18 1.62 -23.40
N LYS A 186 10.92 2.05 -23.24
CA LYS A 186 10.09 2.53 -24.35
C LYS A 186 10.69 3.76 -25.04
N ASN A 187 11.46 4.55 -24.30
CA ASN A 187 12.08 5.77 -24.82
C ASN A 187 13.22 5.50 -25.81
N ILE A 188 13.80 4.30 -25.82
CA ILE A 188 14.89 3.93 -26.73
C ILE A 188 14.43 3.95 -28.20
N ALA A 189 13.18 3.55 -28.47
CA ALA A 189 12.64 3.58 -29.84
C ALA A 189 12.46 5.02 -30.35
N ALA A 190 11.99 5.91 -29.47
CA ALA A 190 11.84 7.34 -29.79
C ALA A 190 13.22 8.02 -29.97
N PHE A 191 14.19 7.67 -29.12
CA PHE A 191 15.58 8.12 -29.24
C PHE A 191 16.20 7.73 -30.58
N ALA A 192 16.05 6.47 -31.00
CA ALA A 192 16.57 5.98 -32.28
C ALA A 192 16.00 6.78 -33.47
N LYS A 193 14.70 7.10 -33.42
CA LYS A 193 14.03 7.92 -34.44
C LYS A 193 14.55 9.36 -34.45
N SER A 194 14.77 9.96 -33.28
CA SER A 194 15.37 11.30 -33.17
C SER A 194 16.77 11.33 -33.77
N MET A 195 17.62 10.36 -33.42
CA MET A 195 18.98 10.30 -33.97
C MET A 195 19.01 10.13 -35.50
N ALA A 196 18.07 9.37 -36.06
CA ALA A 196 17.93 9.22 -37.50
C ALA A 196 17.54 10.54 -38.18
N ASN A 197 16.62 11.31 -37.57
CA ASN A 197 16.25 12.64 -38.06
C ASN A 197 17.43 13.64 -37.96
N ASP A 198 18.29 13.47 -36.96
CA ASP A 198 19.52 14.26 -36.79
C ASP A 198 20.66 13.82 -37.74
N GLY A 199 20.41 12.87 -38.66
CA GLY A 199 21.37 12.44 -39.67
C GLY A 199 22.44 11.45 -39.20
N ASN A 200 22.26 10.81 -38.04
CA ASN A 200 23.23 9.81 -37.54
C ASN A 200 23.20 8.51 -38.37
N SER A 201 24.36 7.85 -38.47
CA SER A 201 24.47 6.58 -39.21
C SER A 201 23.68 5.45 -38.53
N SER A 202 23.12 4.54 -39.32
CA SER A 202 22.39 3.36 -38.82
C SER A 202 23.25 2.50 -37.87
N ALA A 203 24.55 2.40 -38.13
CA ALA A 203 25.50 1.67 -37.27
C ALA A 203 25.67 2.35 -35.90
N THR A 204 25.79 3.68 -35.86
CA THR A 204 25.88 4.46 -34.62
C THR A 204 24.60 4.32 -33.79
N ILE A 205 23.44 4.47 -34.42
CA ILE A 205 22.13 4.35 -33.77
C ILE A 205 21.97 2.95 -33.18
N ALA A 206 22.29 1.91 -33.95
CA ALA A 206 22.20 0.52 -33.50
C ALA A 206 23.12 0.26 -32.29
N ASN A 207 24.36 0.77 -32.33
CA ASN A 207 25.32 0.63 -31.23
C ASN A 207 24.81 1.32 -29.95
N TYR A 208 24.37 2.58 -30.05
CA TYR A 208 23.89 3.32 -28.87
C TYR A 208 22.64 2.67 -28.28
N CYS A 209 21.70 2.23 -29.12
CA CYS A 209 20.52 1.51 -28.65
C CYS A 209 20.87 0.18 -27.98
N HIS A 210 21.89 -0.53 -28.47
CA HIS A 210 22.37 -1.78 -27.86
C HIS A 210 22.94 -1.51 -26.46
N ILE A 211 23.82 -0.51 -26.33
CA ILE A 211 24.41 -0.11 -25.05
C ILE A 211 23.32 0.28 -24.05
N LEU A 212 22.39 1.15 -24.44
CA LEU A 212 21.29 1.59 -23.56
C LEU A 212 20.39 0.43 -23.11
N ARG A 213 20.05 -0.49 -24.03
CA ARG A 213 19.27 -1.69 -23.68
C ARG A 213 20.00 -2.59 -22.72
N SER A 214 21.30 -2.83 -22.91
CA SER A 214 22.09 -3.65 -22.00
C SER A 214 22.21 -2.99 -20.62
N LEU A 215 22.52 -1.68 -20.57
CA LEU A 215 22.58 -0.92 -19.32
C LEU A 215 21.26 -0.96 -18.51
N LEU A 216 20.11 -0.90 -19.20
CA LEU A 216 18.80 -0.93 -18.57
C LEU A 216 18.33 -2.35 -18.21
N ASN A 217 18.37 -3.28 -19.16
CA ASN A 217 17.83 -4.62 -19.00
C ASN A 217 18.69 -5.51 -18.09
N ASP A 218 20.02 -5.34 -18.15
CA ASP A 218 20.94 -6.11 -17.31
C ASP A 218 21.06 -5.50 -15.89
N GLY A 219 20.29 -4.44 -15.62
CA GLY A 219 20.13 -3.85 -14.30
C GLY A 219 21.27 -2.95 -13.84
N TYR A 220 22.16 -2.53 -14.74
CA TYR A 220 23.28 -1.63 -14.40
C TYR A 220 22.79 -0.25 -13.96
N ILE A 221 21.84 0.36 -14.67
CA ILE A 221 21.23 1.65 -14.25
C ILE A 221 20.52 1.51 -12.90
N THR A 222 19.82 0.40 -12.69
CA THR A 222 19.15 0.10 -11.41
C THR A 222 20.13 -0.09 -10.26
N ARG A 223 21.27 -0.74 -10.50
CA ARG A 223 22.32 -0.98 -9.50
C ARG A 223 22.96 0.33 -9.03
N TYR A 224 23.21 1.26 -9.95
CA TYR A 224 23.82 2.56 -9.66
C TYR A 224 22.80 3.71 -9.61
N ARG A 225 21.52 3.41 -9.38
CA ARG A 225 20.42 4.37 -9.39
C ARG A 225 20.61 5.57 -8.45
N LYS A 226 21.37 5.40 -7.36
CA LYS A 226 21.66 6.46 -6.38
C LYS A 226 22.34 7.67 -7.02
N LEU A 227 23.25 7.44 -7.97
CA LEU A 227 23.92 8.51 -8.71
C LEU A 227 22.90 9.39 -9.42
N PHE A 228 21.92 8.78 -10.08
CA PHE A 228 20.88 9.46 -10.84
C PHE A 228 19.81 10.10 -9.92
N LEU A 229 19.34 9.38 -8.89
CA LEU A 229 18.31 9.86 -7.94
C LEU A 229 18.77 11.04 -7.05
N SER A 230 20.07 11.35 -7.04
CA SER A 230 20.59 12.54 -6.37
C SER A 230 20.12 13.85 -7.03
N TYR A 231 19.69 13.81 -8.30
CA TYR A 231 19.26 14.98 -9.08
C TYR A 231 17.75 15.03 -9.33
N ASN A 232 17.21 16.23 -9.56
CA ASN A 232 15.76 16.44 -9.72
C ASN A 232 15.29 16.42 -11.17
N ASN A 233 16.18 16.59 -12.14
CA ASN A 233 15.83 16.63 -13.56
C ASN A 233 16.87 15.93 -14.43
N LEU A 234 16.45 15.63 -15.67
CA LEU A 234 17.25 14.86 -16.62
C LEU A 234 18.53 15.61 -17.06
N ASN A 235 18.49 16.94 -17.20
CA ASN A 235 19.66 17.71 -17.63
C ASN A 235 20.84 17.56 -16.65
N GLU A 236 20.56 17.44 -15.36
CA GLU A 236 21.60 17.27 -14.35
C GLU A 236 22.29 15.90 -14.42
N TYR A 237 21.72 14.90 -15.12
CA TYR A 237 22.31 13.56 -15.21
C TYR A 237 23.65 13.56 -15.97
N HIS A 238 23.90 14.57 -16.81
CA HIS A 238 25.21 14.78 -17.44
C HIS A 238 26.37 14.80 -16.43
N ASN A 239 26.11 15.28 -15.20
CA ASN A 239 27.12 15.40 -14.15
C ASN A 239 27.59 14.05 -13.61
N VAL A 240 26.78 12.99 -13.72
CA VAL A 240 27.10 11.66 -13.16
C VAL A 240 27.48 10.61 -14.19
N VAL A 241 27.36 10.91 -15.49
CA VAL A 241 27.71 9.94 -16.54
C VAL A 241 29.18 9.51 -16.44
N SER A 242 30.09 10.46 -16.18
CA SER A 242 31.51 10.13 -16.03
C SER A 242 31.75 9.22 -14.83
N GLU A 243 31.15 9.53 -13.68
CA GLU A 243 31.28 8.73 -12.45
C GLU A 243 30.66 7.34 -12.61
N PHE A 244 29.51 7.23 -13.28
CA PHE A 244 28.86 5.97 -13.61
C PHE A 244 29.73 5.12 -14.54
N CYS A 245 30.33 5.71 -15.58
CA CYS A 245 31.20 4.99 -16.51
C CYS A 245 32.52 4.54 -15.86
N SER A 246 32.98 5.20 -14.80
CA SER A 246 34.19 4.83 -14.06
C SER A 246 33.99 3.67 -13.08
N GLN A 247 32.77 3.17 -12.88
CA GLN A 247 32.52 2.00 -12.04
C GLN A 247 33.18 0.75 -12.68
N PRO A 248 33.87 -0.11 -11.91
CA PRO A 248 34.72 -1.18 -12.48
C PRO A 248 33.99 -2.07 -13.50
N GLU A 249 32.80 -2.56 -13.15
CA GLU A 249 31.99 -3.43 -14.02
C GLU A 249 31.48 -2.72 -15.29
N ILE A 250 31.30 -1.39 -15.23
CA ILE A 250 30.85 -0.57 -16.36
C ILE A 250 32.03 -0.23 -17.25
N SER A 251 33.19 0.08 -16.67
CA SER A 251 34.44 0.33 -17.39
C SER A 251 34.83 -0.89 -18.23
N ASP A 252 34.80 -2.10 -17.64
CA ASP A 252 35.10 -3.35 -18.33
C ASP A 252 34.16 -3.62 -19.52
N ARG A 253 32.87 -3.26 -19.37
CA ARG A 253 31.89 -3.37 -20.45
C ARG A 253 32.04 -2.27 -21.50
N ASN A 254 32.41 -1.06 -21.08
CA ASN A 254 32.60 0.07 -21.98
C ASN A 254 33.71 -0.21 -23.01
N GLU A 255 34.77 -0.92 -22.62
CA GLU A 255 35.80 -1.39 -23.55
C GLU A 255 35.23 -2.33 -24.62
N GLN A 256 34.34 -3.25 -24.22
CA GLN A 256 33.63 -4.16 -25.14
C GLN A 256 32.65 -3.42 -26.07
N TRP A 257 32.17 -2.25 -25.65
CA TRP A 257 31.30 -1.36 -26.43
C TRP A 257 32.05 -0.23 -27.13
N HIS A 258 33.36 -0.40 -27.38
CA HIS A 258 34.20 0.56 -28.10
C HIS A 258 34.24 1.96 -27.47
N ASN A 259 34.22 2.03 -26.15
CA ASN A 259 34.26 3.28 -25.37
C ASN A 259 33.10 4.26 -25.66
N ALA A 260 31.98 3.74 -26.18
CA ALA A 260 30.85 4.56 -26.59
C ALA A 260 29.84 4.84 -25.48
N THR A 261 30.01 4.28 -24.27
CA THR A 261 29.00 4.34 -23.20
C THR A 261 28.73 5.76 -22.73
N ASN A 262 29.79 6.55 -22.52
CA ASN A 262 29.67 7.94 -22.09
C ASN A 262 28.91 8.78 -23.13
N THR A 263 29.28 8.65 -24.41
CA THR A 263 28.66 9.39 -25.52
C THR A 263 27.20 8.95 -25.74
N ALA A 264 26.92 7.65 -25.66
CA ALA A 264 25.57 7.12 -25.81
C ALA A 264 24.63 7.61 -24.69
N LEU A 265 25.08 7.59 -23.44
CA LEU A 265 24.30 8.08 -22.29
C LEU A 265 24.06 9.59 -22.39
N ASN A 266 25.09 10.38 -22.72
CA ASN A 266 24.93 11.83 -22.89
C ASN A 266 23.99 12.19 -24.04
N ALA A 267 24.06 11.49 -25.18
CA ALA A 267 23.12 11.68 -26.29
C ALA A 267 21.68 11.35 -25.88
N TYR A 268 21.49 10.27 -25.12
CA TYR A 268 20.18 9.85 -24.62
C TYR A 268 19.59 10.83 -23.60
N ILE A 269 20.40 11.31 -22.65
CA ILE A 269 20.00 12.34 -21.67
C ILE A 269 19.58 13.62 -22.37
N THR A 270 20.34 14.06 -23.37
CA THR A 270 20.03 15.26 -24.17
C THR A 270 18.68 15.10 -24.88
N PHE A 271 18.43 13.93 -25.49
CA PHE A 271 17.16 13.62 -26.14
C PHE A 271 15.97 13.69 -25.16
N LEU A 272 16.08 13.02 -24.01
CA LEU A 272 15.01 13.00 -23.02
C LEU A 272 14.72 14.39 -22.44
N SER A 273 15.75 15.21 -22.28
CA SER A 273 15.62 16.56 -21.73
C SER A 273 14.95 17.54 -22.69
N LYS A 274 15.17 17.39 -24.01
CA LYS A 274 14.45 18.15 -25.05
C LYS A 274 12.94 17.84 -25.06
N GLY A 275 12.56 16.60 -24.76
CA GLY A 275 11.15 16.20 -24.63
C GLY A 275 10.40 16.85 -23.46
N GLN A 276 11.09 17.33 -22.42
CA GLN A 276 10.46 18.04 -21.29
C GLN A 276 10.18 19.52 -21.58
N SER A 277 11.00 20.18 -22.41
CA SER A 277 10.80 21.59 -22.77
C SER A 277 9.60 21.82 -23.69
N ASP A 278 9.27 20.86 -24.57
CA ASP A 278 8.12 20.97 -25.48
C ASP A 278 6.77 20.79 -24.78
N VAL A 279 6.74 20.15 -23.60
CA VAL A 279 5.52 19.97 -22.79
C VAL A 279 5.20 21.24 -21.96
N LEU A 280 6.22 22.02 -21.59
CA LEU A 280 6.04 23.27 -20.83
C LEU A 280 5.60 24.47 -21.69
N HIS A 281 5.78 24.41 -23.02
CA HIS A 281 5.37 25.49 -23.93
C HIS A 281 3.94 25.38 -24.49
N ASN A 282 3.26 24.23 -24.33
CA ASN A 282 1.93 23.99 -24.90
C ASN A 282 0.74 24.27 -23.95
N HIS A 283 0.95 25.03 -22.88
CA HIS A 283 -0.12 25.47 -21.96
C HIS A 283 -0.41 26.98 -21.98
N GLY A 284 -0.07 27.68 -23.06
CA GLY A 284 -0.50 29.07 -23.21
C GLY A 284 -0.34 29.63 -24.62
N ALA A 285 -1.34 29.44 -25.47
CA ALA A 285 -1.82 30.43 -26.43
C ALA A 285 -2.99 29.84 -27.24
N ASP A 286 -4.06 30.62 -27.30
CA ASP A 286 -5.22 30.42 -28.17
C ASP A 286 -4.89 30.85 -29.61
N ASP A 287 -5.66 30.27 -30.53
CA ASP A 287 -5.94 30.67 -31.92
C ASP A 287 -4.97 30.37 -33.11
N SER A 288 -5.64 30.10 -34.23
CA SER A 288 -5.32 29.39 -35.49
C SER A 288 -4.38 30.14 -36.47
N PRO A 289 -3.82 29.53 -37.56
CA PRO A 289 -4.53 29.48 -38.87
C PRO A 289 -4.13 28.37 -39.92
N GLN A 290 -5.06 28.06 -40.86
CA GLN A 290 -4.98 27.79 -42.34
C GLN A 290 -3.87 26.87 -42.94
N ASP A 291 -4.04 26.01 -43.98
CA ASP A 291 -4.86 25.88 -45.21
C ASP A 291 -5.00 24.35 -45.55
N ALA A 292 -5.86 23.78 -46.42
CA ALA A 292 -6.24 24.16 -47.79
C ALA A 292 -7.46 23.34 -48.33
N ILE A 293 -8.33 24.04 -49.07
CA ILE A 293 -8.95 23.74 -50.39
C ILE A 293 -9.53 22.32 -50.65
N ASP A 294 -10.87 22.21 -50.74
CA ASP A 294 -11.57 22.09 -52.05
C ASP A 294 -13.10 22.29 -51.91
N SER A 295 -13.75 22.81 -52.95
CA SER A 295 -15.20 23.06 -53.10
C SER A 295 -15.57 22.58 -54.52
N PRO A 296 -16.82 22.16 -54.86
CA PRO A 296 -18.00 23.02 -54.66
C PRO A 296 -19.42 22.38 -54.58
N GLN A 297 -20.36 23.24 -54.13
CA GLN A 297 -21.76 23.43 -54.61
C GLN A 297 -22.91 22.45 -54.25
N ASN A 298 -23.85 22.94 -53.41
CA ASN A 298 -25.24 23.39 -53.77
C ASN A 298 -26.13 23.44 -52.50
N GLN A 299 -26.58 24.62 -52.06
CA GLN A 299 -27.89 25.26 -52.31
C GLN A 299 -29.09 24.62 -51.58
N LEU A 300 -29.62 25.33 -50.55
CA LEU A 300 -31.01 25.82 -50.38
C LEU A 300 -31.44 25.90 -48.89
N ASP A 301 -31.72 27.13 -48.42
CA ASP A 301 -32.58 27.46 -47.27
C ASP A 301 -34.04 27.68 -47.77
N PRO A 302 -35.03 28.06 -46.92
CA PRO A 302 -35.64 27.52 -45.69
C PRO A 302 -37.19 27.41 -45.94
N PRO A 303 -38.20 27.76 -45.09
CA PRO A 303 -38.40 27.83 -43.62
C PRO A 303 -39.70 27.09 -43.15
N SER A 304 -40.01 27.01 -41.84
CA SER A 304 -41.38 27.30 -41.33
C SER A 304 -41.47 27.32 -39.79
N GLN A 305 -42.24 28.30 -39.30
CA GLN A 305 -42.61 28.59 -37.92
C GLN A 305 -43.90 27.82 -37.50
N ASN A 306 -43.96 27.41 -36.21
CA ASN A 306 -45.06 27.43 -35.19
C ASN A 306 -46.54 27.12 -35.59
N PRO A 307 -47.54 26.97 -34.66
CA PRO A 307 -47.60 26.82 -33.18
C PRO A 307 -48.59 25.70 -32.71
N GLY A 308 -48.77 25.48 -31.39
CA GLY A 308 -50.08 25.04 -30.84
C GLY A 308 -50.08 24.04 -29.67
N ASP A 309 -50.06 24.58 -28.45
CA ASP A 309 -50.69 24.16 -27.17
C ASP A 309 -51.30 22.77 -27.01
N LYS A 310 -50.94 22.11 -25.89
CA LYS A 310 -51.85 21.97 -24.73
C LYS A 310 -51.14 21.38 -23.51
N ASP A 311 -51.11 22.19 -22.45
CA ASP A 311 -50.76 21.84 -21.08
C ASP A 311 -51.69 20.76 -20.50
N GLU A 312 -51.11 19.73 -19.87
CA GLU A 312 -51.69 19.10 -18.69
C GLU A 312 -50.56 18.92 -17.65
N ASP A 313 -50.79 19.49 -16.47
CA ASP A 313 -49.95 19.47 -15.27
C ASP A 313 -49.27 18.11 -15.04
N SER A 314 -47.94 18.09 -15.15
CA SER A 314 -47.12 17.08 -14.48
C SER A 314 -45.88 17.80 -13.98
N SER A 315 -45.81 17.98 -12.66
CA SER A 315 -44.64 18.48 -11.94
C SER A 315 -43.36 17.96 -12.58
N ASP A 316 -42.48 18.88 -12.99
CA ASP A 316 -41.18 18.67 -13.65
C ASP A 316 -40.19 17.97 -12.71
N ILE A 317 -40.53 16.75 -12.32
CA ILE A 317 -39.72 15.88 -11.48
C ILE A 317 -38.78 15.15 -12.42
N ASP A 318 -37.49 15.50 -12.35
CA ASP A 318 -36.46 14.77 -13.06
C ASP A 318 -36.18 13.44 -12.35
N TRP A 319 -36.97 12.42 -12.72
CA TRP A 319 -36.89 11.06 -12.19
C TRP A 319 -35.50 10.44 -12.31
N GLU A 320 -34.68 10.91 -13.26
CA GLU A 320 -33.38 10.33 -13.57
C GLU A 320 -32.20 11.03 -12.90
N ALA A 321 -32.42 12.23 -12.32
CA ALA A 321 -31.37 12.97 -11.60
C ALA A 321 -30.72 12.15 -10.46
N PRO A 322 -31.47 11.45 -9.59
CA PRO A 322 -30.88 10.63 -8.51
C PRO A 322 -30.09 9.41 -9.02
N TYR A 323 -30.28 9.04 -10.29
CA TYR A 323 -29.71 7.85 -10.90
C TYR A 323 -28.67 8.16 -11.98
N THR A 324 -28.29 9.43 -12.14
CA THR A 324 -27.20 9.84 -13.04
C THR A 324 -25.89 9.93 -12.26
N ASN A 325 -24.88 9.19 -12.68
CA ASN A 325 -23.58 9.19 -12.00
C ASN A 325 -22.70 10.41 -12.42
N SER A 326 -21.58 10.61 -11.72
CA SER A 326 -20.65 11.73 -11.97
C SER A 326 -19.98 11.73 -13.36
N ALA A 327 -20.05 10.63 -14.11
CA ALA A 327 -19.58 10.56 -15.49
C ALA A 327 -20.66 11.00 -16.52
N GLY A 328 -21.88 11.29 -16.06
CA GLY A 328 -23.03 11.63 -16.89
C GLY A 328 -23.72 10.42 -17.51
N LYS A 329 -23.55 9.21 -16.94
CA LYS A 329 -24.24 7.98 -17.38
C LYS A 329 -25.40 7.65 -16.46
N LEU A 330 -26.48 7.15 -17.05
CA LEU A 330 -27.66 6.69 -16.32
C LEU A 330 -27.41 5.31 -15.71
N THR A 331 -27.80 5.12 -14.45
CA THR A 331 -27.58 3.87 -13.71
C THR A 331 -28.87 3.09 -13.42
N LYS A 332 -30.04 3.71 -13.63
CA LYS A 332 -31.37 3.10 -13.54
C LYS A 332 -32.34 3.94 -14.35
N ILE A 333 -33.28 3.31 -15.06
CA ILE A 333 -34.43 4.00 -15.68
C ILE A 333 -35.50 4.11 -14.59
N ALA A 334 -35.85 5.33 -14.20
CA ALA A 334 -36.77 5.60 -13.10
C ALA A 334 -38.08 6.29 -13.53
N ASN A 335 -38.10 6.90 -14.71
CA ASN A 335 -39.25 7.61 -15.22
C ASN A 335 -40.39 6.64 -15.57
N PRO A 336 -41.57 6.75 -14.92
CA PRO A 336 -42.67 5.81 -15.11
C PRO A 336 -43.22 5.81 -16.54
N VAL A 337 -43.23 6.98 -17.20
CA VAL A 337 -43.75 7.13 -18.58
C VAL A 337 -42.88 6.34 -19.56
N LEU A 338 -41.56 6.40 -19.40
CA LEU A 338 -40.63 5.66 -20.24
C LEU A 338 -40.70 4.15 -19.97
N ILE A 339 -40.82 3.75 -18.71
CA ILE A 339 -40.96 2.34 -18.31
C ILE A 339 -42.19 1.71 -18.98
N ASP A 340 -43.31 2.43 -19.05
CA ASP A 340 -44.52 1.97 -19.72
C ASP A 340 -44.34 1.83 -21.23
N LYS A 341 -43.60 2.73 -21.88
CA LYS A 341 -43.25 2.63 -23.30
C LYS A 341 -42.34 1.45 -23.62
N LEU A 342 -41.43 1.10 -22.71
CA LEU A 342 -40.49 -0.01 -22.89
C LEU A 342 -41.12 -1.38 -22.66
N ARG A 343 -42.15 -1.46 -21.81
CA ARG A 343 -42.78 -2.70 -21.37
C ARG A 343 -43.23 -3.62 -22.52
N PRO A 344 -43.94 -3.15 -23.57
CA PRO A 344 -44.38 -4.01 -24.68
C PRO A 344 -43.23 -4.69 -25.44
N PHE A 345 -42.02 -4.13 -25.38
CA PHE A 345 -40.84 -4.64 -26.10
C PHE A 345 -39.94 -5.50 -25.23
N LEU A 346 -40.00 -5.34 -23.91
CA LEU A 346 -39.06 -5.96 -22.97
C LEU A 346 -39.70 -6.96 -21.99
N ASP A 347 -41.01 -6.86 -21.74
CA ASP A 347 -41.81 -7.75 -20.87
C ASP A 347 -42.78 -8.60 -21.71
N CYS A 348 -42.25 -9.30 -22.71
CA CYS A 348 -43.02 -10.17 -23.60
C CYS A 348 -42.25 -11.44 -23.97
N GLU A 349 -42.94 -12.43 -24.55
CA GLU A 349 -42.36 -13.73 -24.92
C GLU A 349 -41.18 -13.60 -25.91
N TYR A 350 -41.18 -12.56 -26.75
CA TYR A 350 -40.13 -12.26 -27.72
C TYR A 350 -39.56 -10.86 -27.52
N VAL A 351 -38.60 -10.74 -26.61
CA VAL A 351 -37.92 -9.48 -26.28
C VAL A 351 -37.28 -8.84 -27.53
N SER A 352 -37.54 -7.55 -27.76
CA SER A 352 -37.00 -6.77 -28.88
C SER A 352 -36.19 -5.55 -28.39
N PRO A 353 -34.90 -5.73 -28.06
CA PRO A 353 -34.07 -4.63 -27.56
C PRO A 353 -33.96 -3.47 -28.56
N VAL A 354 -33.93 -3.75 -29.87
CA VAL A 354 -33.83 -2.72 -30.92
C VAL A 354 -34.99 -1.73 -30.85
N ARG A 355 -36.23 -2.19 -30.63
CA ARG A 355 -37.38 -1.30 -30.48
C ARG A 355 -37.34 -0.52 -29.16
N ALA A 356 -36.87 -1.16 -28.10
CA ALA A 356 -36.63 -0.48 -26.82
C ALA A 356 -35.55 0.62 -26.91
N TYR A 357 -34.54 0.46 -27.76
CA TYR A 357 -33.54 1.50 -28.03
C TYR A 357 -34.17 2.73 -28.69
N ASN A 358 -35.02 2.53 -29.69
CA ASN A 358 -35.68 3.65 -30.36
C ASN A 358 -36.51 4.47 -29.36
N GLU A 359 -37.25 3.82 -28.45
CA GLU A 359 -38.00 4.52 -27.40
C GLU A 359 -37.09 5.29 -26.41
N ILE A 360 -35.88 4.79 -26.12
CA ILE A 360 -34.88 5.48 -25.30
C ILE A 360 -34.33 6.71 -26.01
N GLU A 361 -33.99 6.58 -27.30
CA GLU A 361 -33.45 7.65 -28.13
C GLU A 361 -34.49 8.76 -28.33
N ASP A 362 -35.74 8.40 -28.62
CA ASP A 362 -36.85 9.33 -28.76
C ASP A 362 -37.20 10.04 -27.44
N PHE A 363 -37.05 9.36 -26.30
CA PHE A 363 -37.40 9.92 -24.98
C PHE A 363 -36.31 10.81 -24.39
N TYR A 364 -35.04 10.41 -24.49
CA TYR A 364 -33.92 11.16 -23.88
C TYR A 364 -33.15 12.07 -24.84
N GLY A 365 -33.25 11.83 -26.16
CA GLY A 365 -32.39 12.48 -27.14
C GLY A 365 -30.91 12.38 -26.77
N ASP A 366 -30.20 13.51 -26.83
CA ASP A 366 -28.76 13.57 -26.55
C ASP A 366 -28.39 13.60 -25.05
N ARG A 367 -29.38 13.60 -24.15
CA ARG A 367 -29.17 13.76 -22.69
C ARG A 367 -28.18 12.74 -22.11
N TYR A 368 -28.17 11.53 -22.67
CA TYR A 368 -27.28 10.45 -22.27
C TYR A 368 -26.39 9.96 -23.43
N SER A 369 -25.91 10.88 -24.27
CA SER A 369 -25.01 10.61 -25.42
C SER A 369 -23.73 9.81 -25.09
N LYS A 370 -23.32 9.76 -23.81
CA LYS A 370 -22.19 8.95 -23.33
C LYS A 370 -22.53 7.47 -23.07
N MET A 371 -23.80 7.09 -23.09
CA MET A 371 -24.25 5.71 -22.93
C MET A 371 -24.02 4.93 -24.22
N ASN A 372 -23.37 3.76 -24.13
CA ASN A 372 -23.27 2.86 -25.28
C ASN A 372 -24.38 1.79 -25.24
N MET A 373 -24.52 1.04 -26.34
CA MET A 373 -25.52 -0.03 -26.45
C MET A 373 -25.41 -1.06 -25.31
N GLY A 374 -24.19 -1.41 -24.88
CA GLY A 374 -23.97 -2.32 -23.76
C GLY A 374 -24.53 -1.79 -22.43
N ASP A 375 -24.35 -0.50 -22.15
CA ASP A 375 -24.86 0.14 -20.92
C ASP A 375 -26.39 0.09 -20.85
N TRP A 376 -27.06 0.44 -21.95
CA TRP A 376 -28.52 0.38 -22.05
C TRP A 376 -29.09 -1.04 -21.94
N MET A 377 -28.42 -2.05 -22.52
CA MET A 377 -28.85 -3.43 -22.41
C MET A 377 -28.80 -3.93 -20.96
N GLN A 378 -27.85 -3.43 -20.15
CA GLN A 378 -27.81 -3.71 -18.72
C GLN A 378 -28.98 -3.05 -17.99
N LEU A 379 -29.34 -1.81 -18.35
CA LEU A 379 -30.51 -1.15 -17.77
C LEU A 379 -31.81 -1.89 -18.10
N PHE A 380 -32.00 -2.33 -19.34
CA PHE A 380 -33.17 -3.13 -19.74
C PHE A 380 -33.30 -4.41 -18.93
N LYS A 381 -32.19 -5.14 -18.72
CA LYS A 381 -32.17 -6.37 -17.91
C LYS A 381 -32.40 -6.12 -16.42
N ALA A 382 -32.13 -4.91 -15.94
CA ALA A 382 -32.28 -4.54 -14.55
C ALA A 382 -33.71 -4.08 -14.19
N ILE A 383 -34.60 -3.92 -15.18
CA ILE A 383 -36.01 -3.59 -14.92
C ILE A 383 -36.70 -4.80 -14.28
N ASN A 384 -37.22 -4.60 -13.07
CA ASN A 384 -38.05 -5.59 -12.40
C ASN A 384 -39.52 -5.38 -12.81
N TRP A 385 -40.02 -6.16 -13.76
CA TRP A 385 -41.40 -6.04 -14.26
C TRP A 385 -42.49 -6.37 -13.23
N ALA A 386 -42.15 -7.05 -12.14
CA ALA A 386 -43.08 -7.27 -11.02
C ALA A 386 -43.27 -6.01 -10.15
N ALA A 387 -42.32 -5.06 -10.19
CA ALA A 387 -42.37 -3.79 -9.47
C ALA A 387 -41.56 -2.71 -10.22
N PRO A 388 -42.06 -2.21 -11.37
CA PRO A 388 -41.22 -1.47 -12.30
C PRO A 388 -41.06 0.01 -11.92
N TYR A 389 -42.02 0.61 -11.21
CA TYR A 389 -42.00 2.04 -10.85
C TYR A 389 -41.21 2.34 -9.58
N VAL A 390 -40.51 3.47 -9.56
CA VAL A 390 -39.81 3.98 -8.38
C VAL A 390 -40.80 4.75 -7.49
N GLN A 391 -40.91 4.38 -6.21
CA GLN A 391 -41.71 5.13 -5.25
C GLN A 391 -40.94 6.35 -4.73
N LEU A 392 -41.46 7.55 -4.96
CA LEU A 392 -40.93 8.79 -4.36
C LEU A 392 -41.48 8.93 -2.94
N SER A 393 -40.69 8.59 -1.93
CA SER A 393 -40.94 9.03 -0.56
C SER A 393 -39.82 9.96 -0.13
N HIS A 394 -40.17 11.22 0.17
CA HIS A 394 -39.34 12.09 1.01
C HIS A 394 -39.17 11.40 2.38
N GLU A 395 -37.97 11.53 2.93
CA GLU A 395 -37.49 11.00 4.23
C GLU A 395 -36.85 9.59 4.23
N ALA A 396 -35.51 9.67 4.24
CA ALA A 396 -34.52 8.80 4.86
C ALA A 396 -34.95 7.50 5.56
N SER A 397 -34.15 6.48 5.24
CA SER A 397 -33.66 5.40 6.11
C SER A 397 -34.36 4.05 6.01
N THR A 398 -33.49 3.05 5.82
CA THR A 398 -33.68 1.61 6.09
C THR A 398 -34.68 0.84 5.22
N GLN A 399 -34.16 0.16 4.20
CA GLN A 399 -34.11 -1.31 4.14
C GLN A 399 -33.32 -1.75 2.91
N ALA A 400 -32.14 -2.33 3.16
CA ALA A 400 -31.28 -2.94 2.15
C ALA A 400 -31.44 -4.46 2.21
N GLU A 401 -31.99 -5.06 1.16
CA GLU A 401 -31.89 -6.51 0.92
C GLU A 401 -30.79 -6.83 -0.09
N VAL A 402 -29.59 -6.99 0.49
CA VAL A 402 -28.60 -8.06 0.27
C VAL A 402 -28.42 -8.62 -1.16
N ALA A 403 -27.64 -7.90 -1.97
CA ALA A 403 -26.63 -8.54 -2.83
C ALA A 403 -25.25 -8.30 -2.21
N LYS A 404 -24.67 -9.32 -1.54
CA LYS A 404 -23.34 -9.24 -0.93
C LYS A 404 -22.25 -9.18 -2.01
N THR A 405 -22.00 -8.00 -2.54
CA THR A 405 -20.62 -7.58 -2.81
C THR A 405 -20.30 -6.51 -1.78
N ARG A 406 -19.34 -6.81 -0.87
CA ARG A 406 -18.84 -5.80 0.08
C ARG A 406 -18.22 -4.66 -0.75
N SER A 407 -18.97 -3.60 -1.00
CA SER A 407 -18.36 -2.33 -1.37
C SER A 407 -17.45 -1.94 -0.22
N LYS A 408 -16.16 -1.76 -0.50
CA LYS A 408 -15.23 -1.22 0.49
C LYS A 408 -15.71 0.20 0.77
N THR A 409 -16.00 0.52 2.02
CA THR A 409 -16.44 1.85 2.48
C THR A 409 -15.29 2.68 3.06
N GLU A 410 -14.12 2.05 3.26
CA GLU A 410 -13.00 2.62 4.01
C GLU A 410 -11.69 2.54 3.20
N LEU A 411 -10.95 3.66 3.17
CA LEU A 411 -9.57 3.77 2.70
C LEU A 411 -8.60 3.82 3.87
N LEU A 412 -7.31 3.62 3.56
CA LEU A 412 -6.22 3.93 4.48
C LEU A 412 -5.59 5.27 4.09
N ARG A 413 -5.41 6.12 5.10
CA ARG A 413 -4.60 7.33 5.04
C ARG A 413 -3.49 7.20 6.07
N VAL A 414 -2.25 7.30 5.64
CA VAL A 414 -1.07 7.18 6.52
C VAL A 414 -0.28 8.49 6.43
N GLU A 415 -0.16 9.18 7.55
CA GLU A 415 0.60 10.40 7.69
C GLU A 415 1.89 10.11 8.44
N TYR A 416 3.01 10.48 7.84
CA TYR A 416 4.34 10.33 8.40
C TYR A 416 4.63 11.55 9.31
N PRO A 417 5.54 11.39 10.27
CA PRO A 417 6.04 12.48 11.11
C PRO A 417 6.48 13.79 10.45
N ASP A 418 6.82 13.73 9.18
CA ASP A 418 7.27 14.86 8.39
C ASP A 418 6.14 15.60 7.70
N GLY A 419 4.89 15.16 7.89
CA GLY A 419 3.71 15.68 7.22
C GLY A 419 3.42 14.98 5.89
N ARG A 420 4.25 14.03 5.43
CA ARG A 420 3.96 13.28 4.19
C ARG A 420 2.72 12.41 4.38
N VAL A 421 1.79 12.45 3.44
CA VAL A 421 0.56 11.65 3.47
C VAL A 421 0.55 10.64 2.32
N ILE A 422 0.36 9.36 2.61
CA ILE A 422 0.03 8.32 1.63
C ILE A 422 -1.45 7.97 1.77
N GLN A 423 -2.21 8.18 0.68
CA GLN A 423 -3.60 7.77 0.57
C GLN A 423 -3.91 7.40 -0.89
N HIS A 424 -4.20 6.13 -1.14
CA HIS A 424 -4.62 5.63 -2.45
C HIS A 424 -6.11 5.30 -2.51
N PRO A 425 -6.71 5.27 -3.72
CA PRO A 425 -8.10 4.83 -3.91
C PRO A 425 -8.36 3.39 -3.45
N LYS A 426 -7.31 2.57 -3.30
CA LYS A 426 -7.41 1.22 -2.75
C LYS A 426 -6.49 1.10 -1.54
N ALA A 427 -7.06 0.69 -0.41
CA ALA A 427 -6.31 0.46 0.83
C ALA A 427 -5.15 -0.54 0.67
N ILE A 428 -5.23 -1.48 -0.29
CA ILE A 428 -4.12 -2.39 -0.60
C ILE A 428 -2.88 -1.63 -1.09
N ASP A 429 -3.06 -0.60 -1.91
CA ASP A 429 -1.94 0.15 -2.49
C ASP A 429 -1.31 1.07 -1.45
N THR A 430 -2.11 1.74 -0.60
CA THR A 430 -1.58 2.45 0.59
C THR A 430 -0.78 1.53 1.49
N PHE A 431 -1.31 0.34 1.78
CA PHE A 431 -0.67 -0.60 2.68
C PHE A 431 0.64 -1.16 2.12
N THR A 432 0.66 -1.54 0.84
CA THR A 432 1.87 -2.04 0.18
C THR A 432 2.94 -0.95 0.11
N GLU A 433 2.59 0.28 -0.26
CA GLU A 433 3.57 1.39 -0.34
C GLU A 433 4.16 1.71 1.04
N VAL A 434 3.34 1.73 2.10
CA VAL A 434 3.85 1.97 3.46
C VAL A 434 4.76 0.85 3.93
N ILE A 435 4.49 -0.42 3.60
CA ILE A 435 5.38 -1.53 3.98
C ILE A 435 6.71 -1.45 3.21
N GLU A 436 6.65 -1.17 1.90
CA GLU A 436 7.82 -1.03 1.03
C GLU A 436 8.75 0.09 1.53
N ASP A 437 8.18 1.23 1.92
CA ASP A 437 8.93 2.39 2.39
C ASP A 437 9.57 2.22 3.79
N ASN A 438 9.21 1.18 4.56
CA ASN A 438 9.55 1.08 5.99
C ASN A 438 10.22 -0.24 6.39
N TYR A 439 11.40 -0.52 5.83
CA TYR A 439 12.27 -1.66 6.21
C TYR A 439 11.60 -3.04 6.07
N PRO A 440 11.33 -3.52 4.84
CA PRO A 440 10.68 -4.82 4.61
C PRO A 440 11.33 -6.01 5.33
N ASP A 441 12.66 -6.02 5.47
CA ASP A 441 13.39 -7.02 6.27
C ASP A 441 13.02 -6.98 7.75
N LEU A 442 12.95 -5.79 8.34
CA LEU A 442 12.62 -5.66 9.75
C LEU A 442 11.14 -5.97 9.98
N ILE A 443 10.27 -5.63 9.03
CA ILE A 443 8.86 -6.02 9.09
C ILE A 443 8.70 -7.54 8.99
N HIS A 444 9.49 -8.22 8.15
CA HIS A 444 9.53 -9.68 8.11
C HIS A 444 9.88 -10.27 9.49
N GLU A 445 10.86 -9.67 10.16
CA GLU A 445 11.35 -10.10 11.47
C GLU A 445 10.39 -9.81 12.63
N LEU A 446 9.40 -8.93 12.44
CA LEU A 446 8.28 -8.77 13.38
C LEU A 446 7.35 -9.98 13.42
N ASN A 447 7.48 -10.89 12.44
CA ASN A 447 6.72 -12.13 12.32
C ASN A 447 5.20 -11.90 12.47
N ILE A 448 4.68 -10.89 11.78
CA ILE A 448 3.24 -10.58 11.78
C ILE A 448 2.55 -11.61 10.88
N LEU A 449 1.85 -12.56 11.46
CA LEU A 449 1.25 -13.67 10.72
C LEU A 449 -0.22 -13.40 10.33
N HIS A 450 -0.53 -13.69 9.06
CA HIS A 450 -1.89 -13.77 8.53
C HIS A 450 -2.08 -15.12 7.83
N ALA A 451 -3.05 -15.91 8.29
CA ALA A 451 -3.27 -17.27 7.80
C ALA A 451 -2.00 -18.15 7.82
N ASN A 452 -1.18 -18.00 8.86
CA ASN A 452 0.14 -18.62 9.04
C ASN A 452 1.19 -18.26 7.97
N VAL A 453 0.93 -17.23 7.17
CA VAL A 453 1.91 -16.62 6.27
C VAL A 453 2.37 -15.32 6.89
N ASN A 454 3.69 -15.10 6.92
CA ASN A 454 4.24 -13.85 7.41
C ASN A 454 3.86 -12.70 6.46
N LEU A 455 3.56 -11.53 7.04
CA LEU A 455 3.09 -10.34 6.34
C LEU A 455 4.07 -9.91 5.25
N VAL A 456 5.37 -10.05 5.50
CA VAL A 456 6.43 -9.79 4.53
C VAL A 456 7.29 -11.03 4.42
N THR A 457 7.57 -11.54 3.22
CA THR A 457 8.41 -12.72 2.98
C THR A 457 9.24 -12.59 1.70
N LYS A 458 10.35 -13.32 1.59
CA LYS A 458 11.02 -13.55 0.29
C LYS A 458 10.46 -14.76 -0.46
N GLU A 459 9.92 -15.72 0.28
CA GLU A 459 9.34 -16.94 -0.28
C GLU A 459 7.85 -16.74 -0.58
N ARG A 460 7.45 -17.15 -1.78
CA ARG A 460 6.04 -17.12 -2.20
C ARG A 460 5.33 -18.37 -1.69
N SER A 461 4.22 -18.18 -0.99
CA SER A 461 3.34 -19.25 -0.53
C SER A 461 2.58 -19.86 -1.70
N GLU A 462 2.66 -21.18 -1.87
CA GLU A 462 1.88 -21.89 -2.90
C GLU A 462 0.37 -21.68 -2.74
N GLN A 463 -0.12 -21.76 -1.50
CA GLN A 463 -1.55 -21.63 -1.21
C GLN A 463 -2.07 -20.19 -1.38
N TYR A 464 -1.23 -19.19 -1.12
CA TYR A 464 -1.64 -17.78 -1.10
C TYR A 464 -0.90 -16.90 -2.11
N ALA A 465 -0.34 -17.49 -3.18
CA ALA A 465 0.44 -16.79 -4.18
C ALA A 465 -0.29 -15.58 -4.78
N SER A 466 -1.60 -15.71 -5.06
CA SER A 466 -2.42 -14.63 -5.61
C SER A 466 -2.71 -13.49 -4.62
N ALA A 467 -2.50 -13.73 -3.32
CA ALA A 467 -2.67 -12.77 -2.24
C ALA A 467 -1.35 -12.09 -1.85
N GLN A 468 -0.21 -12.46 -2.46
CA GLN A 468 1.09 -11.85 -2.19
C GLN A 468 1.50 -10.92 -3.35
N LYS A 469 1.72 -9.64 -3.03
CA LYS A 469 2.16 -8.63 -3.99
C LYS A 469 3.66 -8.41 -3.83
N GLU A 470 4.40 -8.45 -4.93
CA GLU A 470 5.84 -8.17 -4.94
C GLU A 470 6.09 -6.67 -4.73
N ILE A 471 7.10 -6.36 -3.94
CA ILE A 471 7.62 -5.02 -3.65
C ILE A 471 9.14 -5.01 -3.93
N ALA A 472 9.79 -3.85 -3.80
CA ALA A 472 11.22 -3.71 -4.04
C ALA A 472 12.10 -4.77 -3.32
N ASN A 473 13.23 -5.08 -3.95
CA ASN A 473 14.29 -5.95 -3.42
C ASN A 473 13.86 -7.42 -3.18
N GLY A 474 12.90 -7.92 -3.98
CA GLY A 474 12.47 -9.32 -3.97
C GLY A 474 11.61 -9.70 -2.76
N TRP A 475 11.05 -8.72 -2.06
CA TRP A 475 10.12 -8.95 -0.96
C TRP A 475 8.67 -9.06 -1.48
N LEU A 476 7.85 -9.82 -0.76
CA LEU A 476 6.44 -10.04 -1.04
C LEU A 476 5.63 -9.62 0.18
N VAL A 477 4.56 -8.88 -0.04
CA VAL A 477 3.61 -8.45 1.00
C VAL A 477 2.33 -9.26 0.91
N PHE A 478 1.90 -9.87 2.02
CA PHE A 478 0.60 -10.53 2.11
C PHE A 478 -0.52 -9.47 2.17
N THR A 479 -1.39 -9.46 1.16
CA THR A 479 -2.36 -8.36 0.95
C THR A 479 -3.81 -8.74 1.21
N ASN A 480 -4.12 -10.03 1.39
CA ASN A 480 -5.46 -10.53 1.69
C ASN A 480 -5.84 -10.29 3.17
N ILE A 481 -5.83 -9.02 3.55
CA ILE A 481 -6.07 -8.48 4.89
C ILE A 481 -7.16 -7.42 4.74
N ASN A 482 -8.12 -7.34 5.66
CA ASN A 482 -9.14 -6.29 5.60
C ASN A 482 -8.55 -4.91 5.96
N THR A 483 -9.22 -3.82 5.57
CA THR A 483 -8.70 -2.44 5.73
C THR A 483 -8.37 -2.08 7.18
N ARG A 484 -9.23 -2.46 8.14
CA ARG A 484 -9.01 -2.17 9.56
C ARG A 484 -7.81 -2.94 10.13
N ARG A 485 -7.68 -4.21 9.75
CA ARG A 485 -6.55 -5.04 10.18
C ARG A 485 -5.24 -4.57 9.55
N LYS A 486 -5.25 -4.11 8.30
CA LYS A 486 -4.12 -3.41 7.69
C LYS A 486 -3.69 -2.19 8.51
N ARG A 487 -4.64 -1.39 9.00
CA ARG A 487 -4.33 -0.28 9.93
C ARG A 487 -3.66 -0.78 11.22
N GLU A 488 -4.19 -1.83 11.85
CA GLU A 488 -3.60 -2.40 13.06
C GLU A 488 -2.16 -2.89 12.82
N ASP A 489 -1.92 -3.57 11.71
CA ASP A 489 -0.58 -4.03 11.35
C ASP A 489 0.37 -2.85 11.14
N LEU A 490 -0.07 -1.79 10.44
CA LEU A 490 0.74 -0.58 10.26
C LEU A 490 1.01 0.19 11.57
N LEU A 491 0.05 0.21 12.50
CA LEU A 491 0.25 0.79 13.82
C LEU A 491 1.27 -0.02 14.62
N LYS A 492 1.16 -1.36 14.60
CA LYS A 492 2.14 -2.25 15.23
C LYS A 492 3.54 -2.05 14.63
N ILE A 493 3.64 -2.01 13.31
CA ILE A 493 4.92 -1.74 12.62
C ILE A 493 5.46 -0.35 13.02
N SER A 494 4.59 0.66 13.06
CA SER A 494 4.96 2.03 13.46
C SER A 494 5.50 2.09 14.88
N GLU A 495 4.86 1.40 15.81
CA GLU A 495 5.29 1.32 17.22
C GLU A 495 6.62 0.56 17.34
N GLU A 496 6.68 -0.66 16.81
CA GLU A 496 7.84 -1.55 16.96
C GLU A 496 9.08 -1.00 16.27
N LEU A 497 8.91 -0.38 15.10
CA LEU A 497 10.02 0.22 14.35
C LEU A 497 10.26 1.69 14.73
N GLY A 498 9.38 2.30 15.54
CA GLY A 498 9.52 3.69 15.97
C GLY A 498 9.36 4.69 14.82
N LEU A 499 8.44 4.42 13.91
CA LEU A 499 8.25 5.21 12.68
C LEU A 499 7.41 6.46 12.91
N GLY A 500 6.58 6.49 13.96
CA GLY A 500 5.71 7.63 14.27
C GLY A 500 4.59 7.86 13.24
N LEU A 501 4.20 6.82 12.50
CA LEU A 501 3.09 6.88 11.55
C LEU A 501 1.76 7.12 12.26
N LYS A 502 1.00 8.09 11.78
CA LYS A 502 -0.41 8.26 12.08
C LYS A 502 -1.22 7.54 11.02
N VAL A 503 -1.98 6.51 11.42
CA VAL A 503 -2.72 5.65 10.50
C VAL A 503 -4.22 5.79 10.74
N ASP A 504 -4.90 6.41 9.78
CA ASP A 504 -6.32 6.75 9.83
C ASP A 504 -7.13 5.92 8.82
N LEU A 505 -8.40 5.69 9.15
CA LEU A 505 -9.39 5.18 8.20
C LEU A 505 -10.15 6.36 7.63
N VAL A 506 -10.39 6.37 6.32
CA VAL A 506 -11.14 7.45 5.66
C VAL A 506 -12.39 6.87 5.00
N SER A 507 -13.55 7.47 5.26
CA SER A 507 -14.81 7.12 4.61
C SER A 507 -14.75 7.46 3.12
N ILE A 508 -15.04 6.50 2.25
CA ILE A 508 -15.11 6.75 0.79
C ILE A 508 -16.31 7.66 0.46
N VAL A 509 -17.36 7.62 1.28
CA VAL A 509 -18.60 8.36 1.01
C VAL A 509 -18.51 9.80 1.49
N THR A 510 -17.98 10.02 2.70
CA THR A 510 -17.94 11.34 3.33
C THR A 510 -16.58 12.01 3.25
N GLY A 511 -15.50 11.27 2.95
CA GLY A 511 -14.12 11.78 2.97
C GLY A 511 -13.56 12.02 4.38
N GLU A 512 -14.35 11.78 5.43
CA GLU A 512 -13.98 12.06 6.81
C GLU A 512 -13.11 10.96 7.43
N ILE A 513 -12.26 11.36 8.37
CA ILE A 513 -11.46 10.43 9.19
C ILE A 513 -12.38 9.71 10.17
N ILE A 514 -12.44 8.39 10.04
CA ILE A 514 -13.17 7.50 10.94
C ILE A 514 -12.26 7.16 12.12
N THR A 515 -12.68 7.51 13.33
CA THR A 515 -12.05 7.03 14.57
C THR A 515 -12.68 5.69 14.95
N PRO A 516 -11.97 4.55 14.83
CA PRO A 516 -12.53 3.28 15.29
C PRO A 516 -12.64 3.31 16.82
N SER A 517 -13.84 3.07 17.35
CA SER A 517 -14.06 2.88 18.79
C SER A 517 -13.27 1.67 19.27
N ASN A 518 -12.55 1.79 20.40
CA ASN A 518 -11.85 0.68 21.06
C ASN A 518 -12.77 -0.41 21.64
N GLU A 519 -14.07 -0.33 21.38
CA GLU A 519 -14.98 -1.39 21.74
C GLU A 519 -14.69 -2.62 20.88
N PRO A 520 -14.47 -3.81 21.50
CA PRO A 520 -14.30 -5.03 20.75
C PRO A 520 -15.52 -5.20 19.87
N SER A 521 -15.32 -5.19 18.55
CA SER A 521 -16.35 -5.39 17.54
C SER A 521 -17.28 -6.52 17.99
N THR A 522 -18.48 -6.17 18.47
CA THR A 522 -19.58 -7.11 18.64
C THR A 522 -19.94 -7.53 17.22
N SER A 523 -19.35 -8.62 16.76
CA SER A 523 -19.66 -9.20 15.46
C SER A 523 -21.19 -9.28 15.37
N ALA A 524 -21.79 -8.50 14.45
CA ALA A 524 -23.23 -8.54 14.14
C ALA A 524 -23.69 -9.90 13.55
N ARG A 525 -22.80 -10.90 13.52
CA ARG A 525 -23.18 -12.27 13.19
C ARG A 525 -23.95 -12.83 14.37
N GLN A 526 -25.21 -13.14 14.11
CA GLN A 526 -26.09 -13.92 14.97
C GLN A 526 -25.32 -15.12 15.56
N LYS A 527 -25.34 -15.24 16.89
CA LYS A 527 -24.82 -16.41 17.62
C LYS A 527 -26.00 -17.16 18.23
N ILE A 528 -25.77 -18.42 18.61
CA ILE A 528 -26.74 -19.22 19.36
C ILE A 528 -26.19 -19.44 20.76
N LYS A 529 -26.93 -18.94 21.76
CA LYS A 529 -26.72 -19.21 23.17
C LYS A 529 -27.66 -20.34 23.60
N VAL A 530 -27.13 -21.33 24.32
CA VAL A 530 -27.89 -22.45 24.85
C VAL A 530 -27.66 -22.54 26.36
N THR A 531 -28.73 -22.55 27.14
CA THR A 531 -28.72 -22.80 28.59
C THR A 531 -29.30 -24.19 28.84
N PHE A 532 -28.54 -25.02 29.54
CA PHE A 532 -28.92 -26.39 29.93
C PHE A 532 -29.68 -26.38 31.27
N PRO A 533 -30.45 -27.43 31.58
CA PRO A 533 -31.23 -27.51 32.83
C PRO A 533 -30.39 -27.48 34.12
N ASP A 534 -29.13 -27.88 34.03
CA ASP A 534 -28.16 -27.84 35.13
C ASP A 534 -27.57 -26.43 35.37
N GLY A 535 -28.01 -25.43 34.60
CA GLY A 535 -27.51 -24.05 34.66
C GLY A 535 -26.26 -23.79 33.82
N ARG A 536 -25.69 -24.81 33.14
CA ARG A 536 -24.58 -24.61 32.21
C ARG A 536 -25.05 -23.75 31.03
N VAL A 537 -24.24 -22.79 30.61
CA VAL A 537 -24.50 -21.95 29.43
C VAL A 537 -23.36 -22.10 28.42
N ILE A 538 -23.69 -22.30 27.15
CA ILE A 538 -22.72 -22.26 26.04
C ILE A 538 -23.08 -21.14 25.06
N GLN A 539 -22.07 -20.38 24.65
CA GLN A 539 -22.17 -19.32 23.65
C GLN A 539 -20.88 -19.27 22.80
N PRO A 540 -20.61 -20.30 21.99
CA PRO A 540 -19.38 -20.37 21.22
C PRO A 540 -19.34 -19.28 20.13
N HIS A 541 -18.12 -18.87 19.76
CA HIS A 541 -17.89 -17.87 18.72
C HIS A 541 -18.39 -18.31 17.33
N LYS A 542 -18.48 -19.62 17.08
CA LYS A 542 -19.01 -20.21 15.83
C LYS A 542 -20.31 -20.95 16.14
N VAL A 543 -21.39 -20.61 15.44
CA VAL A 543 -22.72 -21.21 15.61
C VAL A 543 -22.73 -22.74 15.45
N LEU A 544 -21.89 -23.27 14.57
CA LEU A 544 -21.79 -24.73 14.36
C LEU A 544 -21.40 -25.48 15.64
N GLU A 545 -20.63 -24.86 16.53
CA GLU A 545 -20.17 -25.48 17.77
C GLU A 545 -21.34 -25.64 18.76
N SER A 546 -22.33 -24.73 18.76
CA SER A 546 -23.53 -24.87 19.61
C SER A 546 -24.30 -26.14 19.24
N LEU A 547 -24.45 -26.42 17.94
CA LEU A 547 -25.12 -27.64 17.46
C LEU A 547 -24.30 -28.89 17.79
N VAL A 548 -22.97 -28.85 17.61
CA VAL A 548 -22.08 -29.97 17.96
C VAL A 548 -22.17 -30.33 19.44
N GLU A 549 -22.10 -29.34 20.33
CA GLU A 549 -22.17 -29.56 21.78
C GLU A 549 -23.54 -30.06 22.23
N VAL A 550 -24.63 -29.56 21.64
CA VAL A 550 -25.99 -30.07 21.93
C VAL A 550 -26.13 -31.53 21.48
N VAL A 551 -25.62 -31.92 20.30
CA VAL A 551 -25.68 -33.32 19.85
C VAL A 551 -24.85 -34.24 20.74
N LYS A 552 -23.67 -33.79 21.21
CA LYS A 552 -22.88 -34.54 22.20
C LYS A 552 -23.63 -34.72 23.51
N TYR A 553 -24.26 -33.66 24.01
CA TYR A 553 -25.03 -33.70 25.26
C TYR A 553 -26.26 -34.61 25.16
N ALA A 554 -27.02 -34.50 24.06
CA ALA A 554 -28.22 -35.30 23.83
C ALA A 554 -27.92 -36.79 23.62
N GLY A 555 -26.72 -37.10 23.11
CA GLY A 555 -26.31 -38.43 22.66
C GLY A 555 -26.51 -38.57 21.14
N PRO A 556 -25.44 -38.77 20.34
CA PRO A 556 -25.52 -38.79 18.88
C PRO A 556 -26.52 -39.82 18.32
N GLU A 557 -26.65 -40.98 18.95
CA GLU A 557 -27.57 -42.05 18.54
C GLU A 557 -29.03 -41.62 18.72
N ARG A 558 -29.36 -41.06 19.89
CA ARG A 558 -30.70 -40.52 20.18
C ARG A 558 -31.07 -39.42 19.19
N VAL A 559 -30.13 -38.54 18.84
CA VAL A 559 -30.37 -37.49 17.85
C VAL A 559 -30.56 -38.07 16.45
N ARG A 560 -29.82 -39.11 16.08
CA ARG A 560 -29.99 -39.78 14.79
C ARG A 560 -31.39 -40.38 14.65
N ASP A 561 -31.91 -40.98 15.71
CA ASP A 561 -33.23 -41.63 15.74
C ASP A 561 -34.39 -40.65 15.52
N LEU A 562 -34.17 -39.35 15.79
CA LEU A 562 -35.11 -38.28 15.43
C LEU A 562 -35.28 -38.09 13.92
N ASN A 563 -34.39 -38.68 13.11
CA ASN A 563 -34.39 -38.64 11.65
C ASN A 563 -34.49 -37.23 11.05
N ILE A 564 -33.82 -36.25 11.69
CA ILE A 564 -33.75 -34.87 11.19
C ILE A 564 -32.94 -34.86 9.88
N ILE A 565 -33.52 -34.35 8.80
CA ILE A 565 -32.88 -34.37 7.48
C ILE A 565 -32.17 -33.04 7.16
N VAL A 566 -30.91 -33.12 6.73
CA VAL A 566 -30.07 -32.00 6.30
C VAL A 566 -29.32 -32.38 5.04
N CYS A 567 -29.43 -31.58 3.98
CA CYS A 567 -28.78 -31.83 2.69
C CYS A 567 -29.10 -33.24 2.11
N ALA A 568 -30.35 -33.67 2.25
CA ALA A 568 -30.86 -34.98 1.81
C ALA A 568 -30.17 -36.19 2.47
N ASP A 569 -29.74 -36.03 3.72
CA ASP A 569 -29.24 -37.12 4.57
C ASP A 569 -29.60 -36.84 6.04
N ASN A 570 -29.43 -37.82 6.93
CA ASN A 570 -29.68 -37.63 8.36
C ASN A 570 -28.69 -36.62 8.96
N LEU A 571 -29.14 -35.78 9.88
CA LEU A 571 -28.32 -34.79 10.59
C LEU A 571 -27.12 -35.44 11.30
N VAL A 572 -27.31 -36.65 11.85
CA VAL A 572 -26.25 -37.43 12.50
C VAL A 572 -26.03 -38.76 11.77
N LEU A 573 -24.79 -38.99 11.34
CA LEU A 573 -24.44 -40.11 10.45
C LEU A 573 -23.00 -40.61 10.68
N LYS A 574 -22.71 -41.85 10.26
CA LYS A 574 -21.35 -42.44 10.31
C LYS A 574 -20.52 -42.15 9.07
N THR A 575 -21.16 -42.07 7.90
CA THR A 575 -20.45 -42.02 6.61
C THR A 575 -20.87 -40.80 5.79
N PRO A 576 -20.22 -39.64 5.97
CA PRO A 576 -20.51 -38.45 5.19
C PRO A 576 -20.24 -38.64 3.70
N LYS A 577 -21.18 -38.17 2.85
CA LYS A 577 -20.95 -38.08 1.40
C LYS A 577 -19.71 -37.19 1.13
N PRO A 578 -18.91 -37.46 0.08
CA PRO A 578 -17.66 -36.74 -0.18
C PRO A 578 -17.75 -35.20 -0.12
N ARG A 579 -18.84 -34.64 -0.66
CA ARG A 579 -19.12 -33.19 -0.64
C ARG A 579 -19.30 -32.60 0.78
N TYR A 580 -19.68 -33.42 1.77
CA TYR A 580 -20.04 -33.00 3.12
C TYR A 580 -19.06 -33.48 4.21
N ILE A 581 -17.92 -34.07 3.84
CA ILE A 581 -16.89 -34.50 4.82
C ILE A 581 -16.44 -33.31 5.69
N LYS A 582 -16.13 -32.16 5.08
CA LYS A 582 -15.63 -30.97 5.79
C LYS A 582 -16.64 -30.34 6.76
N PRO A 583 -17.93 -30.15 6.39
CA PRO A 583 -18.95 -29.62 7.31
C PRO A 583 -19.47 -30.64 8.33
N CYS A 584 -19.24 -31.95 8.16
CA CYS A 584 -19.55 -32.93 9.18
C CYS A 584 -18.52 -32.90 10.32
N LYS A 585 -18.96 -32.74 11.57
CA LYS A 585 -18.09 -32.63 12.75
C LYS A 585 -18.23 -33.84 13.67
N PRO A 586 -17.14 -34.37 14.24
CA PRO A 586 -17.21 -35.55 15.08
C PRO A 586 -17.93 -35.25 16.40
N VAL A 587 -18.82 -36.16 16.80
CA VAL A 587 -19.59 -36.07 18.06
C VAL A 587 -19.41 -37.28 18.99
N GLY A 588 -18.46 -38.18 18.64
CA GLY A 588 -18.09 -39.35 19.45
C GLY A 588 -18.56 -40.68 18.85
N ASN A 589 -17.92 -41.79 19.24
CA ASN A 589 -18.28 -43.17 18.84
C ASN A 589 -18.45 -43.39 17.32
N GLY A 590 -17.64 -42.70 16.51
CA GLY A 590 -17.70 -42.78 15.04
C GLY A 590 -18.89 -42.04 14.41
N TRP A 591 -19.65 -41.27 15.18
CA TRP A 591 -20.73 -40.43 14.70
C TRP A 591 -20.25 -39.02 14.35
N PHE A 592 -20.88 -38.45 13.31
CA PHE A 592 -20.68 -37.09 12.85
C PHE A 592 -22.01 -36.35 12.78
N VAL A 593 -22.01 -35.06 13.10
CA VAL A 593 -23.14 -34.15 12.88
C VAL A 593 -22.87 -33.27 11.66
N ASN A 594 -23.84 -33.19 10.74
CA ASN A 594 -23.78 -32.32 9.59
C ASN A 594 -24.09 -30.87 9.98
N THR A 595 -23.08 -29.99 9.92
CA THR A 595 -23.24 -28.57 10.25
C THR A 595 -23.49 -27.68 9.02
N CYS A 596 -23.75 -28.28 7.85
CA CYS A 596 -23.98 -27.59 6.56
C CYS A 596 -25.38 -26.99 6.44
N SER A 597 -25.66 -26.01 7.29
CA SER A 597 -26.91 -25.22 7.30
C SER A 597 -26.59 -23.75 7.60
N ASP A 598 -27.56 -22.84 7.54
CA ASP A 598 -27.37 -21.45 8.00
C ASP A 598 -27.61 -21.33 9.53
N THR A 599 -27.54 -20.11 10.08
CA THR A 599 -27.71 -19.88 11.52
C THR A 599 -29.16 -20.13 11.99
N PRO A 600 -30.21 -19.61 11.32
CA PRO A 600 -31.60 -19.91 11.68
C PRO A 600 -31.92 -21.41 11.64
N THR A 601 -31.45 -22.12 10.62
CA THR A 601 -31.69 -23.57 10.51
C THR A 601 -31.03 -24.34 11.65
N LYS A 602 -29.83 -23.95 12.11
CA LYS A 602 -29.19 -24.59 13.28
C LYS A 602 -29.97 -24.34 14.56
N TYR A 603 -30.51 -23.14 14.71
CA TYR A 603 -31.35 -22.79 15.85
C TYR A 603 -32.59 -23.68 15.92
N GLU A 604 -33.28 -23.85 14.79
CA GLU A 604 -34.43 -24.76 14.70
C GLU A 604 -34.04 -26.23 14.91
N GLN A 605 -32.89 -26.67 14.40
CA GLN A 605 -32.37 -28.01 14.66
C GLN A 605 -32.14 -28.26 16.16
N ILE A 606 -31.50 -27.32 16.86
CA ILE A 606 -31.24 -27.41 18.31
C ILE A 606 -32.56 -27.43 19.08
N LYS A 607 -33.51 -26.55 18.75
CA LYS A 607 -34.84 -26.53 19.37
C LYS A 607 -35.60 -27.83 19.15
N LYS A 608 -35.57 -28.37 17.94
CA LYS A 608 -36.20 -29.63 17.60
C LYS A 608 -35.59 -30.79 18.40
N ILE A 609 -34.27 -30.88 18.48
CA ILE A 609 -33.57 -31.87 19.32
C ILE A 609 -34.00 -31.75 20.78
N SER A 610 -34.03 -30.53 21.32
CA SER A 610 -34.43 -30.29 22.71
C SER A 610 -35.87 -30.73 22.98
N THR A 611 -36.79 -30.41 22.06
CA THR A 611 -38.22 -30.70 22.20
C THR A 611 -38.48 -32.20 22.07
N ASP A 612 -37.98 -32.82 21.01
CA ASP A 612 -38.27 -34.22 20.69
C ASP A 612 -37.61 -35.19 21.68
N LEU A 613 -36.52 -34.80 22.34
CA LEU A 613 -35.83 -35.60 23.36
C LEU A 613 -36.11 -35.18 24.80
N GLY A 614 -36.95 -34.16 25.02
CA GLY A 614 -37.29 -33.64 26.36
C GLY A 614 -36.08 -33.16 27.16
N LEU A 615 -35.20 -32.36 26.53
CA LEU A 615 -33.94 -31.90 27.14
C LEU A 615 -34.06 -30.56 27.88
N ASP A 616 -35.20 -29.87 27.77
CA ASP A 616 -35.49 -28.59 28.42
C ASP A 616 -34.42 -27.49 28.23
N LEU A 617 -33.79 -27.45 27.05
CA LEU A 617 -32.80 -26.43 26.70
C LEU A 617 -33.47 -25.07 26.43
N GLN A 618 -32.94 -23.99 27.00
CA GLN A 618 -33.29 -22.63 26.59
C GLN A 618 -32.35 -22.17 25.48
N VAL A 619 -32.89 -21.79 24.32
CA VAL A 619 -32.11 -21.49 23.10
C VAL A 619 -32.45 -20.09 22.60
N GLU A 620 -31.43 -19.23 22.51
CA GLU A 620 -31.55 -17.81 22.13
C GLU A 620 -30.66 -17.49 20.92
N ILE A 621 -31.16 -16.70 19.97
CA ILE A 621 -30.34 -16.03 18.95
C ILE A 621 -29.96 -14.66 19.50
N ILE A 622 -28.66 -14.33 19.46
CA ILE A 622 -28.10 -13.06 19.95
C ILE A 622 -27.28 -12.34 18.88
#